data_AF-A0A2N1RNI8-F1
#
_entry.id   AF-A0A2N1RNI8-F1
#
_cell.length_a   1.000
_cell.length_b   1.000
_cell.length_c   1.000
_cell.angle_alpha   90.00
_cell.angle_beta   90.00
_cell.angle_gamma   90.00
#
_symmetry.space_group_name_H-M   'P 1'
#
loop_
_entity.id
_entity.type
_entity.pdbx_description
1 polymer ?
#
loop_
_entity_poly.entity_id
_entity_poly.type
_entity_poly.pdbx_seq_one_letter_code
_entity_poly.pdbx_strand_id
1 'polypeptide(L)' 'MQGDAQTREEWSRLESLFSFARADARNLITCFHEEMKRGLAGETSSLKMLPCFVNRPTGLEEGSFLALDLGGTNLR' A
#
# COMPACT_ATOMS: atom_id res chain seq x y z
N MET A 1 -39.61 -19.95 7.76
CA MET A 1 -38.22 -20.46 7.62
C MET A 1 -37.63 -20.11 6.25
N GLN A 2 -37.79 -18.87 5.77
CA GLN A 2 -37.25 -18.37 4.48
C GLN A 2 -36.03 -17.44 4.64
N GLY A 3 -35.81 -16.88 5.85
CA GLY A 3 -34.74 -15.90 6.09
C GLY A 3 -33.32 -16.48 6.22
N ASP A 4 -33.17 -17.76 6.58
CA ASP A 4 -31.84 -18.37 6.81
C ASP A 4 -31.10 -18.66 5.49
N ALA A 5 -31.82 -19.14 4.46
CA ALA A 5 -31.23 -19.44 3.15
C ALA A 5 -30.76 -18.17 2.42
N GLN A 6 -31.59 -17.12 2.41
CA GLN A 6 -31.25 -15.83 1.80
C GLN A 6 -30.07 -15.16 2.52
N THR A 7 -30.01 -15.25 3.85
CA THR A 7 -28.89 -14.69 4.63
C THR A 7 -27.58 -15.42 4.31
N ARG A 8 -27.61 -16.76 4.16
CA ARG A 8 -26.42 -17.54 3.78
C ARG A 8 -25.93 -17.21 2.38
N GLU A 9 -26.83 -17.04 1.42
CA GLU A 9 -26.48 -16.65 0.05
C GLU A 9 -25.82 -15.28 0.00
N GLU A 10 -26.39 -14.29 0.70
CA GLU A 10 -25.79 -12.95 0.79
C GLU A 10 -24.43 -12.98 1.51
N TRP A 11 -24.26 -13.85 2.52
CA TRP A 11 -22.98 -14.00 3.21
C TRP A 11 -21.91 -14.60 2.31
N SER A 12 -22.23 -15.66 1.55
CA SER A 12 -21.31 -16.22 0.56
C SER A 12 -20.98 -15.21 -0.55
N ARG A 13 -21.93 -14.35 -0.94
CA ARG A 13 -21.67 -13.25 -1.88
C ARG A 13 -20.65 -12.27 -1.31
N LEU A 14 -20.83 -11.82 -0.06
CA LEU A 14 -19.91 -10.89 0.60
C LEU A 14 -18.53 -11.51 0.77
N GLU A 15 -18.45 -12.77 1.23
CA GLU A 15 -17.18 -13.50 1.32
C GLU A 15 -16.48 -13.57 -0.04
N SER A 16 -17.22 -13.83 -1.12
CA SER A 16 -16.66 -13.84 -2.47
C SER A 16 -16.17 -12.46 -2.92
N LEU A 17 -16.88 -11.38 -2.61
CA LEU A 17 -16.51 -10.01 -3.00
C LEU A 17 -15.20 -9.54 -2.38
N PHE A 18 -14.89 -10.03 -1.17
CA PHE A 18 -13.64 -9.74 -0.46
C PHE A 18 -12.63 -10.89 -0.51
N SER A 19 -12.97 -11.98 -1.21
CA SER A 19 -12.03 -13.07 -1.45
C SER A 19 -10.94 -12.60 -2.41
N PHE A 20 -9.71 -12.98 -2.12
CA PHE A 20 -8.55 -12.52 -2.86
C PHE A 20 -7.63 -13.70 -3.17
N ALA A 21 -7.57 -14.08 -4.45
CA ALA A 21 -6.75 -15.19 -4.88
C ALA A 21 -5.31 -14.76 -5.15
N ARG A 22 -4.40 -15.74 -5.21
CA ARG A 22 -3.00 -15.48 -5.58
C ARG A 22 -2.85 -14.87 -6.98
N ALA A 23 -3.79 -15.13 -7.89
CA ALA A 23 -3.78 -14.53 -9.22
C ALA A 23 -4.08 -13.02 -9.14
N ASP A 24 -5.05 -12.62 -8.32
CA ASP A 24 -5.38 -11.21 -8.08
C ASP A 24 -4.18 -10.46 -7.48
N ALA A 25 -3.46 -11.09 -6.54
CA ALA A 25 -2.22 -10.54 -5.99
C ALA A 25 -1.16 -10.26 -7.07
N ARG A 26 -0.95 -11.18 -8.00
CA ARG A 26 0.02 -11.02 -9.10
C ARG A 26 -0.39 -9.90 -10.06
N ASN A 27 -1.68 -9.80 -10.35
CA ASN A 27 -2.23 -8.73 -11.18
C ASN A 27 -2.03 -7.37 -10.50
N LEU A 28 -2.35 -7.28 -9.20
CA LEU A 28 -2.16 -6.06 -8.41
C LEU A 28 -0.69 -5.64 -8.37
N ILE A 29 0.24 -6.57 -8.16
CA ILE A 29 1.68 -6.29 -8.20
C ILE A 29 2.10 -5.74 -9.56
N THR A 30 1.55 -6.27 -10.65
CA THR A 30 1.85 -5.80 -12.01
C THR A 30 1.37 -4.37 -12.20
N CYS A 31 0.10 -4.07 -11.86
CA CYS A 31 -0.44 -2.71 -11.91
C CYS A 31 0.37 -1.74 -11.05
N PHE A 32 0.80 -2.15 -9.85
CA PHE A 32 1.59 -1.30 -8.97
C PHE A 32 2.95 -0.94 -9.61
N HIS A 33 3.62 -1.88 -10.27
CA HIS A 33 4.84 -1.60 -11.02
C HIS A 33 4.62 -0.66 -12.20
N GLU A 34 3.50 -0.76 -12.90
CA GLU A 34 3.15 0.14 -13.99
C GLU A 34 2.92 1.57 -13.49
N GLU A 35 2.15 1.73 -12.41
CA GLU A 35 1.93 3.04 -11.79
C GLU A 35 3.22 3.67 -11.26
N MET A 36 4.13 2.87 -10.69
CA MET A 36 5.45 3.35 -10.28
C MET A 36 6.27 3.84 -11.47
N LYS A 37 6.28 3.10 -12.58
CA LYS A 37 6.99 3.51 -13.81
C LYS A 37 6.45 4.82 -14.36
N ARG A 38 5.13 4.96 -14.47
CA ARG A 38 4.47 6.20 -14.90
C ARG A 38 4.81 7.38 -14.01
N GLY A 39 4.70 7.19 -12.68
CA GLY A 39 5.01 8.23 -11.71
C GLY A 39 6.47 8.69 -11.76
N LEU A 40 7.42 7.75 -11.93
CA LEU A 40 8.85 8.06 -12.09
C LEU A 40 9.17 8.74 -13.44
N ALA A 41 8.39 8.47 -14.48
CA ALA A 41 8.51 9.14 -15.78
C ALA A 41 7.91 10.56 -15.78
N GLY A 42 7.28 10.99 -14.69
CA GLY A 42 6.58 12.28 -14.60
C GLY A 42 5.25 12.30 -15.34
N GLU A 43 4.74 11.14 -15.75
CA GLU A 43 3.40 11.01 -16.32
C GLU A 43 2.34 11.15 -15.22
N THR A 44 1.08 11.36 -15.61
CA THR A 44 -0.02 11.19 -14.66
C THR A 44 0.07 9.77 -14.07
N SER A 45 -0.09 9.61 -12.77
CA SER A 45 -0.08 8.31 -12.09
C SER A 45 -0.86 8.42 -10.79
N SER A 46 -1.43 7.31 -10.31
CA SER A 46 -1.97 7.22 -8.95
C SER A 46 -0.88 7.29 -7.87
N LEU A 47 0.37 7.00 -8.24
CA LEU A 47 1.54 7.07 -7.35
C LEU A 47 2.38 8.30 -7.66
N LYS A 48 2.57 9.18 -6.66
CA LYS A 48 3.27 10.47 -6.82
C LYS A 48 4.80 10.37 -6.96
N MET A 49 5.39 9.24 -6.54
CA MET A 49 6.83 8.97 -6.62
C MET A 49 7.73 10.17 -6.19
N LEU A 50 7.40 10.79 -5.04
CA LEU A 50 8.07 12.00 -4.57
C LEU A 50 9.56 11.74 -4.23
N PRO A 51 10.52 12.50 -4.78
CA PRO A 51 11.93 12.37 -4.41
C PRO A 51 12.18 12.78 -2.96
N CYS A 52 12.76 11.89 -2.16
CA CYS A 52 13.12 12.18 -0.76
C CYS A 52 14.54 12.74 -0.60
N PHE A 53 15.37 12.75 -1.66
CA PHE A 53 16.78 13.19 -1.64
C PHE A 53 17.66 12.48 -0.60
N VAL A 54 17.34 11.22 -0.29
CA VAL A 54 18.07 10.38 0.67
C VAL A 54 18.71 9.20 -0.06
N ASN A 55 19.96 8.90 0.29
CA ASN A 55 20.70 7.73 -0.19
C ASN A 55 20.84 6.67 0.91
N ARG A 56 21.35 5.48 0.55
CA ARG A 56 21.62 4.41 1.51
C ARG A 56 22.75 4.84 2.48
N PRO A 57 22.62 4.55 3.79
CA PRO A 57 23.68 4.82 4.75
C PRO A 57 24.91 3.94 4.46
N THR A 58 26.08 4.47 4.79
CA THR A 58 27.37 3.82 4.60
C THR A 58 27.79 2.93 5.77
N GLY A 59 27.26 3.20 6.97
CA GLY A 59 27.65 2.54 8.22
C GLY A 59 28.90 3.14 8.86
N LEU A 60 29.43 4.24 8.30
CA LEU A 60 30.59 4.97 8.81
C LEU A 60 30.20 6.32 9.44
N GLU A 61 28.91 6.64 9.46
CA GLU A 61 28.39 7.86 10.07
C GLU A 61 28.57 7.81 11.60
N GLU A 62 29.34 8.75 12.15
CA GLU A 62 29.58 8.89 13.59
C GLU A 62 29.17 10.28 14.09
N GLY A 63 28.69 10.35 15.34
CA GLY A 63 28.30 11.61 15.99
C GLY A 63 26.96 11.53 16.73
N SER A 64 26.57 12.65 17.32
CA SER A 64 25.26 12.81 17.96
C SER A 64 24.33 13.57 17.03
N PHE A 65 23.15 13.00 16.75
CA PHE A 65 22.15 13.58 15.87
C PHE A 65 20.86 13.82 16.64
N LEU A 66 20.13 14.88 16.26
CA LEU A 66 18.79 15.13 16.76
C LEU A 66 17.78 14.63 15.74
N ALA A 67 16.75 13.93 16.22
CA ALA A 67 15.58 13.58 15.42
C ALA A 67 14.36 14.32 16.00
N LEU A 68 13.45 14.69 15.12
CA LEU A 68 12.15 15.27 15.46
C LEU A 68 11.10 14.49 14.68
N ASP A 69 10.13 13.90 15.36
CA ASP A 69 9.01 13.20 14.75
C ASP A 69 7.68 13.81 15.20
N LEU A 70 6.99 14.38 14.22
CA LEU A 70 5.67 15.01 14.33
C LEU A 70 4.61 14.02 13.87
N GLY A 71 4.45 12.94 14.65
CA GLY A 71 3.49 11.89 14.38
C GLY A 71 2.05 12.29 14.72
N GLY A 72 1.10 11.42 14.37
CA GLY A 72 -0.33 11.71 14.54
C GLY A 72 -0.80 11.82 16.00
N THR A 73 -0.15 11.13 16.94
CA THR A 73 -0.57 11.09 18.36
C THR A 73 0.45 11.72 19.30
N ASN A 74 1.74 11.59 18.99
CA ASN A 74 2.81 12.07 19.86
C ASN A 74 3.84 12.84 19.04
N LEU A 75 4.42 13.84 19.70
CA LEU A 75 5.65 14.50 19.29
C LEU A 75 6.81 13.89 20.07
N ARG A 76 7.87 13.48 19.36
CA ARG A 76 9.10 12.93 19.95
C ARG A 76 10.35 13.50 19.30
#